data_AF-A0A939CJ66-F1
#
_entry.id   AF-A0A939CJ66-F1
#
_cell.length_a   1.000
_cell.length_b   1.000
_cell.length_c   1.000
_cell.angle_alpha   90.00
_cell.angle_beta   90.00
_cell.angle_gamma   90.00
#
_symmetry.space_group_name_H-M   'P 1'
#
loop_
_entity.id
_entity.type
_entity.pdbx_description
1 polymer ?
#
loop_
_entity_poly.entity_id
_entity_poly.type
_entity_poly.pdbx_seq_one_letter_code
_entity_poly.pdbx_strand_id
1 'polypeptide(L)'
;MLDEVTTLEDVRNLASDEDVQKWQSAIANYLINVKDEISLVKLQRVLQMPMVEVWLGLLLGGFTLEQHGDFYHNHNVWVKSSPSCYQ
;
A
#
# COMPACT_ATOMS: atom_id res chain seq x y z
N MET A 1 2.47 7.70 -25.38
CA MET A 1 2.16 6.56 -26.26
C MET A 1 2.16 5.36 -25.34
N LEU A 2 1.03 4.66 -25.22
CA LEU A 2 0.98 3.39 -24.51
C LEU A 2 1.58 2.36 -25.46
N ASP A 3 2.66 1.70 -25.07
CA ASP A 3 3.23 0.59 -25.84
C ASP A 3 2.12 -0.45 -26.07
N GLU A 4 1.88 -0.79 -27.35
CA GLU A 4 0.89 -1.79 -27.72
C GLU A 4 1.35 -3.16 -27.18
N VAL A 5 0.63 -3.65 -26.19
CA VAL A 5 0.84 -4.98 -25.61
C VAL A 5 0.44 -6.01 -26.66
N THR A 6 1.42 -6.50 -27.43
CA THR A 6 1.18 -7.40 -28.57
C THR A 6 1.53 -8.84 -28.26
N THR A 7 2.23 -9.11 -27.15
CA THR A 7 2.71 -10.45 -26.80
C THR A 7 2.29 -10.87 -25.40
N LEU A 8 2.19 -12.18 -25.18
CA LEU A 8 1.97 -12.76 -23.84
C LEU A 8 3.12 -12.40 -22.88
N GLU A 9 4.33 -12.20 -23.41
CA GLU A 9 5.50 -11.79 -22.65
C GLU A 9 5.39 -10.33 -22.19
N ASP A 10 4.85 -9.42 -23.01
CA ASP A 10 4.59 -8.03 -22.59
C ASP A 10 3.52 -7.95 -21.50
N VAL A 11 2.43 -8.73 -21.63
CA VAL A 11 1.41 -8.86 -20.56
C VAL A 11 2.05 -9.36 -19.27
N ARG A 12 2.94 -10.36 -19.39
CA ARG A 12 3.61 -10.97 -18.24
C ARG A 12 4.63 -10.03 -17.59
N ASN A 13 5.38 -9.27 -18.39
CA ASN A 13 6.34 -8.27 -17.92
C ASN A 13 5.63 -7.11 -17.23
N LEU A 14 4.51 -6.64 -17.80
CA LEU A 14 3.66 -5.62 -17.17
C LEU A 14 3.12 -6.09 -15.81
N ALA A 15 2.77 -7.37 -15.68
CA ALA A 15 2.33 -7.99 -14.43
C ALA A 15 3.48 -8.41 -13.49
N SER A 16 4.73 -8.42 -13.96
CA SER A 16 5.91 -8.85 -13.18
C SER A 16 6.73 -7.69 -12.63
N ASP A 17 6.44 -6.45 -13.03
CA ASP A 17 7.10 -5.26 -12.48
C ASP A 17 6.58 -4.87 -11.08
N GLU A 18 5.53 -5.55 -10.61
CA GLU A 18 4.95 -5.33 -9.28
C GLU A 18 5.82 -5.95 -8.16
N ASP A 19 6.65 -5.13 -7.52
CA ASP A 19 7.40 -5.52 -6.33
C ASP A 19 6.61 -5.26 -5.03
N VAL A 20 5.59 -6.11 -4.81
CA VAL A 20 4.71 -6.02 -3.63
C VAL A 20 5.49 -6.15 -2.32
N GLN A 21 6.53 -6.98 -2.27
CA GLN A 21 7.34 -7.15 -1.05
C GLN A 21 8.09 -5.88 -0.67
N LYS A 22 8.64 -5.15 -1.66
CA LYS A 22 9.27 -3.85 -1.41
C LYS A 22 8.27 -2.84 -0.85
N TRP A 23 7.05 -2.81 -1.37
CA TRP A 23 6.00 -1.92 -0.88
C TRP A 23 5.61 -2.24 0.58
N GLN A 24 5.38 -3.52 0.87
CA GLN A 24 5.08 -4.01 2.22
C GLN A 24 6.21 -3.64 3.20
N SER A 25 7.47 -3.85 2.80
CA SER A 25 8.64 -3.56 3.62
C SER A 25 8.78 -2.06 3.92
N ALA A 26 8.57 -1.20 2.92
CA ALA A 26 8.61 0.26 3.09
C ALA A 26 7.51 0.74 4.06
N ILE A 27 6.29 0.22 3.92
CA ILE A 27 5.16 0.52 4.80
C ILE A 27 5.44 0.05 6.22
N ALA A 28 5.85 -1.21 6.41
CA ALA A 28 6.15 -1.78 7.71
C ALA A 28 7.26 -0.99 8.44
N ASN A 29 8.36 -0.69 7.75
CA ASN A 29 9.46 0.08 8.30
C ASN A 29 9.03 1.48 8.77
N TYR A 30 8.13 2.13 8.03
CA TYR A 30 7.60 3.43 8.44
C TYR A 30 6.68 3.32 9.65
N LEU A 31 5.80 2.31 9.68
CA LEU A 31 4.81 2.13 10.75
C LEU A 31 5.44 1.79 12.12
N ILE A 32 6.68 1.28 12.18
CA ILE A 32 7.43 1.09 13.44
C ILE A 32 7.51 2.38 14.27
N ASN A 33 7.57 3.54 13.60
CA ASN A 33 7.70 4.85 14.26
C ASN A 33 6.36 5.59 14.44
N VAL A 34 5.26 4.97 14.04
CA VAL A 34 3.91 5.50 14.22
C VAL A 34 3.37 5.00 15.56
N LYS A 35 2.81 5.90 16.37
CA LYS A 35 2.40 5.58 17.75
C LYS A 35 1.05 4.86 17.87
N ASP A 36 0.14 5.07 16.93
CA ASP A 36 -1.24 4.60 17.01
C ASP A 36 -1.80 4.27 15.62
N GLU A 37 -1.99 5.30 14.82
CA GLU A 37 -2.51 5.16 13.47
C GLU A 37 -2.06 6.30 12.56
N ILE A 38 -2.18 6.06 11.26
CA ILE A 38 -1.93 7.06 10.24
C ILE A 38 -2.97 6.97 9.14
N SER A 39 -3.48 8.13 8.70
CA SER A 39 -4.36 8.17 7.53
C SER A 39 -3.59 7.70 6.29
N LEU A 40 -4.24 6.94 5.42
CA LEU A 40 -3.68 6.44 4.17
C LEU A 40 -3.05 7.56 3.33
N VAL A 41 -3.72 8.71 3.21
CA VAL A 41 -3.23 9.84 2.41
C VAL A 41 -1.91 10.39 2.98
N LYS A 42 -1.77 10.46 4.30
CA LYS A 42 -0.53 10.90 4.95
C LYS A 42 0.58 9.86 4.77
N LEU A 43 0.26 8.57 4.91
CA LEU A 43 1.20 7.48 4.67
C LEU A 43 1.76 7.54 3.24
N GLN A 44 0.89 7.68 2.24
CA GLN A 44 1.27 7.82 0.84
C GLN A 44 2.22 9.01 0.61
N ARG A 45 1.91 10.18 1.19
CA ARG A 45 2.76 11.37 1.04
C ARG A 45 4.15 11.19 1.65
N VAL A 46 4.25 10.52 2.80
CA VAL A 46 5.55 10.35 3.47
C VAL A 46 6.41 9.30 2.76
N LEU A 47 5.80 8.22 2.28
CA LEU A 47 6.50 7.20 1.50
C LEU A 47 6.88 7.67 0.09
N GLN A 48 6.24 8.72 -0.41
CA GLN A 48 6.39 9.21 -1.79
C GLN A 48 6.15 8.12 -2.84
N MET A 49 5.29 7.16 -2.51
CA MET A 49 4.90 6.06 -3.39
C MET A 49 3.59 6.39 -4.12
N PRO A 50 3.38 5.86 -5.34
CA PRO A 50 2.08 5.88 -5.98
C PRO A 50 0.98 5.30 -5.07
N MET A 51 -0.21 5.91 -5.11
CA MET A 51 -1.34 5.52 -4.26
C MET A 51 -1.72 4.05 -4.44
N VAL A 52 -1.62 3.52 -5.66
CA VAL A 52 -1.92 2.11 -5.95
C VAL A 52 -0.94 1.15 -5.26
N GLU A 53 0.35 1.47 -5.24
CA GLU A 53 1.38 0.64 -4.59
C GLU A 53 1.20 0.61 -3.07
N VAL A 54 0.88 1.76 -2.47
CA VAL A 54 0.57 1.84 -1.03
C VAL A 54 -0.68 1.02 -0.72
N TRP A 55 -1.73 1.12 -1.54
CA TRP A 55 -2.95 0.32 -1.38
C TRP A 55 -2.71 -1.17 -1.49
N LEU A 56 -1.99 -1.62 -2.53
CA LEU A 56 -1.69 -3.04 -2.73
C LEU A 56 -0.77 -3.58 -1.64
N GLY A 57 0.25 -2.81 -1.25
CA GLY A 57 1.12 -3.16 -0.12
C GLY A 57 0.33 -3.34 1.19
N LEU A 58 -0.65 -2.46 1.45
CA LEU A 58 -1.51 -2.54 2.62
C LEU A 58 -2.47 -3.76 2.58
N LEU A 59 -3.17 -3.96 1.47
CA LEU A 59 -4.17 -5.04 1.32
C LEU A 59 -3.54 -6.43 1.31
N LEU A 60 -2.34 -6.56 0.76
CA LEU A 60 -1.64 -7.85 0.63
C LEU A 60 -0.65 -8.11 1.79
N GLY A 61 -0.35 -7.10 2.60
CA GLY A 61 0.67 -7.15 3.66
C GLY A 61 0.16 -7.50 5.06
N GLY A 62 -1.12 -7.82 5.21
CA GLY A 62 -1.70 -8.18 6.52
C GLY A 62 -1.83 -7.01 7.50
N PHE A 63 -1.81 -5.77 7.02
CA PHE A 63 -2.01 -4.58 7.84
C PHE A 63 -3.48 -4.43 8.25
N THR A 64 -3.72 -3.79 9.39
CA THR A 64 -5.07 -3.47 9.86
C THR A 64 -5.50 -2.11 9.32
N LEU A 65 -6.53 -2.10 8.47
CA LEU A 65 -7.15 -0.89 7.93
C LEU A 65 -8.49 -0.65 8.62
N GLU A 66 -8.72 0.57 9.04
CA GLU A 66 -10.00 1.03 9.59
C GLU A 66 -10.57 2.16 8.73
N GLN A 67 -11.88 2.14 8.50
CA GLN A 67 -12.58 3.25 7.86
C GLN A 67 -13.36 4.02 8.92
N HIS A 68 -13.08 5.32 9.05
CA HIS A 68 -13.72 6.21 10.01
C HIS A 68 -14.78 7.08 9.35
N GLY A 69 -16.06 6.92 9.67
CA GLY A 69 -17.13 7.76 9.11
C GLY A 69 -17.65 7.25 7.76
N ASP A 70 -18.09 8.16 6.88
CA ASP A 70 -18.84 7.79 5.68
C ASP A 70 -17.98 7.08 4.62
N PHE A 71 -18.59 6.07 4.00
CA PHE A 71 -17.94 5.10 3.11
C PHE A 71 -17.21 5.70 1.88
N TYR A 72 -17.72 6.80 1.31
CA TYR A 72 -17.18 7.39 0.06
C TYR A 72 -16.18 8.52 0.27
N HIS A 73 -15.79 8.80 1.52
CA HIS A 73 -14.75 9.79 1.80
C HIS A 73 -13.39 9.10 1.96
N ASN A 74 -12.55 9.26 0.95
CA ASN A 74 -11.20 8.70 0.83
C ASN A 74 -10.20 9.22 1.89
N HIS A 75 -10.55 10.24 2.66
CA HIS A 75 -9.77 10.72 3.82
C HIS A 75 -9.97 9.85 5.08
N ASN A 76 -10.86 8.87 5.01
CA ASN A 76 -11.33 8.13 6.17
C ASN A 76 -10.65 6.78 6.36
N VAL A 77 -9.69 6.40 5.52
CA VAL A 77 -8.95 5.15 5.67
C VAL A 77 -7.73 5.40 6.54
N TRP A 78 -7.63 4.65 7.63
CA TRP A 78 -6.55 4.69 8.60
C TRP A 78 -5.88 3.33 8.67
N VAL A 79 -4.56 3.36 8.89
CA VAL A 79 -3.75 2.16 9.08
C VAL A 79 -3.28 2.17 10.52
N LYS A 80 -3.59 1.11 11.28
CA LYS A 80 -3.07 0.94 12.63
C LYS A 80 -1.59 0.61 12.56
N SER A 81 -0.80 1.21 13.44
CA SER A 81 0.54 0.74 13.72
C SER A 81 0.42 -0.53 14.58
N SER A 82 0.13 -1.67 13.97
CA SER A 82 0.05 -2.93 14.71
C SER A 82 1.46 -3.48 14.96
N PRO A 83 1.88 -3.69 16.21
CA PRO A 83 3.03 -4.54 16.54
C PRO A 83 2.59 -6.00 16.51
N SER A 84 2.16 -6.50 15.35
CA SER A 84 1.91 -7.94 15.17
C SER A 84 3.15 -8.58 14.56
N CYS A 85 4.22 -8.60 15.35
CA CYS A 85 5.22 -9.64 15.20
C CYS A 85 4.50 -10.97 15.43
N TYR A 86 4.51 -11.85 14.44
CA TYR A 86 4.16 -13.25 14.66
C TYR A 86 5.05 -13.80 15.78
N GLN A 87 4.41 -14.33 16.82
CA GLN A 87 5.04 -15.18 17.83
C GLN A 87 5.03 -16.63 17.34
#